data_AF-A0AAU9I9A7-F1
#
_entry.id   AF-A0AAU9I9A7-F1
#
_cell.length_a   1.000
_cell.length_b   1.000
_cell.length_c   1.000
_cell.angle_alpha   90.00
_cell.angle_beta   90.00
_cell.angle_gamma   90.00
#
_symmetry.space_group_name_H-M   'P 1'
#
loop_
_entity.id
_entity.type
_entity.pdbx_description
1 polymer ?
#
loop_
_entity_poly.entity_id
_entity_poly.type
_entity_poly.pdbx_seq_one_letter_code
_entity_poly.pdbx_strand_id
1 'polypeptide(L)'
;MSDAISGANIYVKSGTRAQFDAAAIAGELAASEPYFISDEGRFAMGTSANSYTTYAIALTRDLSFYVSSTGSDSNDGLSAATAFQTIQRAVNVVQTRYALCGYTAIINVADGTYVENVVVGSVAGGVVRFVGSTSAIWRNTTGWLLTVDGASTVQVSGFTIGGGSTANGVIAISRGSCNFQGGHVFAAMTGFHMNVVRNGVGIVSGNYSIVGGGYAHYAAFDGGQLTISTITVTLTGTPAFAASFANVGRAGSINGGDYVFTFSGAATGPRYGINANGVIWVNGKGANVFPGNVAGYILTGGSYS
;
A
#
# COMPACT_ATOMS: atom_id res chain seq x y z
N MET A 1 -37.11 22.19 25.93
CA MET A 1 -36.44 21.19 26.79
C MET A 1 -34.96 21.27 26.47
N SER A 2 -34.19 21.88 27.36
CA SER A 2 -32.72 21.90 27.27
C SER A 2 -32.23 20.57 27.84
N ASP A 3 -32.15 19.54 27.00
CA ASP A 3 -31.63 18.22 27.40
C ASP A 3 -30.09 18.24 27.53
N ALA A 4 -29.53 19.36 27.98
CA ALA A 4 -28.19 19.36 28.52
C ALA A 4 -28.30 18.66 29.88
N ILE A 5 -27.74 17.48 29.99
CA ILE A 5 -27.36 16.86 31.27
C ILE A 5 -26.25 17.74 31.87
N SER A 6 -26.62 18.94 32.29
CA SER A 6 -25.77 19.89 32.99
C SER A 6 -25.66 19.39 34.43
N GLY A 7 -24.68 18.52 34.70
CA GLY A 7 -24.37 18.09 36.06
C GLY A 7 -23.86 16.65 36.22
N ALA A 8 -23.92 15.79 35.19
CA ALA A 8 -23.32 14.46 35.27
C ALA A 8 -21.85 14.53 34.80
N ASN A 9 -20.92 14.56 35.75
CA ASN A 9 -19.50 14.44 35.47
C ASN A 9 -19.09 12.96 35.50
N ILE A 10 -18.51 12.48 34.39
CA ILE A 10 -17.77 11.21 34.39
C ILE A 10 -16.30 11.54 34.63
N TYR A 11 -15.78 11.15 35.79
CA TYR A 11 -14.35 11.27 36.08
C TYR A 11 -13.62 10.06 35.49
N VAL A 12 -12.60 10.33 34.68
CA VAL A 12 -11.77 9.31 34.03
C VAL A 12 -10.33 9.54 34.44
N LYS A 13 -9.63 8.46 34.81
CA LYS A 13 -8.18 8.54 35.06
C LYS A 13 -7.46 8.82 33.74
N SER A 14 -6.69 9.90 33.69
CA SER A 14 -5.90 10.28 32.52
C SER A 14 -4.42 10.08 32.75
N GLY A 15 -3.70 9.60 31.73
CA GLY A 15 -2.25 9.41 31.77
C GLY A 15 -1.69 9.18 30.37
N THR A 16 -0.38 9.11 30.24
CA THR A 16 0.27 8.71 28.98
C THR A 16 0.23 7.18 28.80
N ARG A 17 0.48 6.70 27.59
CA ARG A 17 0.67 5.26 27.32
C ARG A 17 1.65 4.64 28.30
N ALA A 18 2.82 5.25 28.45
CA ALA A 18 3.89 4.75 29.30
C ALA A 18 3.47 4.69 30.78
N GLN A 19 2.67 5.64 31.26
CA GLN A 19 2.14 5.61 32.63
C GLN A 19 1.16 4.45 32.83
N PHE A 20 0.27 4.20 31.88
CA PHE A 20 -0.65 3.06 31.97
C PHE A 20 0.06 1.71 31.82
N ASP A 21 1.10 1.63 30.99
CA ASP A 21 1.94 0.43 30.89
C ASP A 21 2.68 0.14 32.21
N ALA A 22 3.24 1.17 32.84
CA ALA A 22 3.86 1.05 34.16
C ALA A 22 2.86 0.61 35.24
N ALA A 23 1.66 1.21 35.25
CA ALA A 23 0.58 0.83 36.17
C ALA A 23 0.11 -0.62 35.94
N ALA A 24 0.01 -1.07 34.68
CA ALA A 24 -0.30 -2.46 34.36
C ALA A 24 0.77 -3.43 34.90
N ILE A 25 2.05 -3.09 34.75
CA ILE A 25 3.16 -3.90 35.28
C ILE A 25 3.10 -3.95 36.82
N ALA A 26 2.76 -2.83 37.47
CA ALA A 26 2.66 -2.73 38.92
C ALA A 26 1.38 -3.34 39.52
N GLY A 27 0.38 -3.72 38.69
CA GLY A 27 -0.90 -4.25 39.17
C GLY A 27 -1.84 -3.18 39.69
N GLU A 28 -1.71 -1.93 39.21
CA GLU A 28 -2.40 -0.75 39.73
C GLU A 28 -3.64 -0.36 38.92
N LEU A 29 -4.00 -1.16 37.91
CA LEU A 29 -5.23 -0.95 37.14
C LEU A 29 -6.43 -1.63 37.81
N ALA A 30 -7.62 -1.34 37.33
CA ALA A 30 -8.86 -1.94 37.80
C ALA A 30 -9.70 -2.44 36.62
N ALA A 31 -10.24 -3.65 36.75
CA ALA A 31 -11.13 -4.21 35.75
C ALA A 31 -12.39 -3.33 35.60
N SER A 32 -12.82 -3.13 34.35
CA SER A 32 -13.96 -2.29 33.97
C SER A 32 -13.81 -0.79 34.30
N GLU A 33 -12.62 -0.33 34.67
CA GLU A 33 -12.37 1.11 34.87
C GLU A 33 -12.00 1.80 33.54
N PRO A 34 -12.65 2.92 33.18
CA PRO A 34 -12.28 3.70 32.01
C PRO A 34 -11.02 4.52 32.27
N TYR A 35 -10.17 4.57 31.26
CA TYR A 35 -8.93 5.36 31.21
C TYR A 35 -8.89 6.24 29.98
N PHE A 36 -8.24 7.40 30.08
CA PHE A 36 -7.95 8.28 28.95
C PHE A 36 -6.44 8.37 28.70
N ILE A 37 -6.00 7.81 27.56
CA ILE A 37 -4.61 7.83 27.12
C ILE A 37 -4.36 9.16 26.43
N SER A 38 -3.83 10.11 27.18
CA SER A 38 -3.74 11.53 26.83
C SER A 38 -2.81 11.82 25.64
N ASP A 39 -1.71 11.09 25.51
CA ASP A 39 -0.73 11.21 24.41
C ASP A 39 -1.20 10.51 23.12
N GLU A 40 -2.26 9.71 23.20
CA GLU A 40 -2.89 9.09 22.02
C GLU A 40 -4.28 9.68 21.72
N GLY A 41 -4.85 10.46 22.64
CA GLY A 41 -6.18 11.05 22.50
C GLY A 41 -7.31 10.01 22.47
N ARG A 42 -7.17 8.85 23.14
CA ARG A 42 -8.14 7.76 23.08
C ARG A 42 -8.48 7.14 24.42
N PHE A 43 -9.67 6.55 24.48
CA PHE A 43 -10.13 5.81 25.65
C PHE A 43 -9.58 4.38 25.68
N ALA A 44 -9.51 3.84 26.90
CA ALA A 44 -9.21 2.46 27.21
C ALA A 44 -10.09 1.96 28.37
N MET A 45 -10.22 0.65 28.52
CA MET A 45 -10.83 0.02 29.70
C MET A 45 -9.85 -0.96 30.33
N GLY A 46 -9.71 -0.92 31.65
CA GLY A 46 -9.03 -1.97 32.37
C GLY A 46 -9.73 -3.32 32.20
N THR A 47 -8.96 -4.36 31.91
CA THR A 47 -9.45 -5.73 31.80
C THR A 47 -9.06 -6.57 33.01
N SER A 48 -8.01 -6.16 33.72
CA SER A 48 -7.60 -6.71 35.02
C SER A 48 -6.71 -5.69 35.74
N ALA A 49 -6.12 -6.08 36.87
CA ALA A 49 -5.10 -5.28 37.55
C ALA A 49 -3.84 -5.04 36.69
N ASN A 50 -3.56 -5.94 35.74
CA ASN A 50 -2.33 -5.96 34.94
C ASN A 50 -2.56 -5.77 33.44
N SER A 51 -3.77 -5.43 33.03
CA SER A 51 -4.09 -5.29 31.60
C SER A 51 -5.25 -4.36 31.36
N TYR A 52 -5.25 -3.76 30.18
CA TYR A 52 -6.32 -2.92 29.68
C TYR A 52 -6.41 -3.11 28.16
N THR A 53 -7.55 -2.74 27.60
CA THR A 53 -7.78 -2.69 26.15
C THR A 53 -8.04 -1.26 25.72
N THR A 54 -7.66 -0.91 24.50
CA THR A 54 -7.79 0.43 23.94
C THR A 54 -8.83 0.47 22.84
N TYR A 55 -9.57 1.57 22.72
CA TYR A 55 -10.51 1.75 21.62
C TYR A 55 -9.91 2.56 20.49
N ALA A 56 -10.31 2.21 19.27
CA ALA A 56 -9.93 2.97 18.09
C ALA A 56 -10.63 4.33 18.08
N ILE A 57 -9.93 5.34 17.57
CA ILE A 57 -10.47 6.66 17.27
C ILE A 57 -11.16 6.57 15.91
N ALA A 58 -12.48 6.81 15.88
CA ALA A 58 -13.22 6.88 14.63
C ALA A 58 -12.86 8.19 13.90
N LEU A 59 -12.39 8.08 12.66
CA LEU A 59 -12.15 9.25 11.83
C LEU A 59 -13.48 9.91 11.44
N THR A 60 -13.45 11.24 11.41
CA THR A 60 -14.56 12.10 10.94
C THR A 60 -14.16 12.97 9.76
N ARG A 61 -12.93 12.79 9.26
CA ARG A 61 -12.31 13.45 8.11
C ARG A 61 -11.06 12.68 7.72
N ASP A 62 -10.51 12.99 6.56
CA ASP A 62 -9.18 12.52 6.18
C ASP A 62 -8.12 12.99 7.19
N LEU A 63 -7.18 12.11 7.52
CA LEU A 63 -6.12 12.37 8.49
C LEU A 63 -4.76 12.19 7.82
N SER A 64 -3.87 13.17 8.01
CA SER A 64 -2.52 13.13 7.47
C SER A 64 -1.51 12.68 8.54
N PHE A 65 -0.65 11.77 8.13
CA PHE A 65 0.57 11.37 8.82
C PHE A 65 1.78 11.78 7.98
N TYR A 66 2.91 11.99 8.64
CA TYR A 66 4.15 12.42 8.02
C TYR A 66 5.28 11.45 8.36
N VAL A 67 6.08 11.12 7.35
CA VAL A 67 7.24 10.25 7.44
C VAL A 67 8.44 10.97 6.85
N SER A 68 9.58 10.93 7.54
CA SER A 68 10.84 11.52 7.10
C SER A 68 12.00 10.60 7.51
N SER A 69 12.98 10.37 6.65
CA SER A 69 14.14 9.53 7.00
C SER A 69 14.97 10.09 8.17
N THR A 70 14.80 11.36 8.51
CA THR A 70 15.41 12.03 9.68
C THR A 70 14.43 12.21 10.85
N GLY A 71 13.22 11.66 10.77
CA GLY A 71 12.21 11.67 11.83
C GLY A 71 12.53 10.70 12.97
N SER A 72 11.53 10.44 13.81
CA SER A 72 11.61 9.45 14.90
C SER A 72 10.31 8.66 15.02
N ASP A 73 10.41 7.34 15.17
CA ASP A 73 9.23 6.48 15.39
C ASP A 73 8.59 6.65 16.78
N SER A 74 9.23 7.41 17.66
CA SER A 74 8.65 7.89 18.93
C SER A 74 7.75 9.12 18.76
N ASN A 75 7.77 9.79 17.61
CA ASN A 75 6.91 10.95 17.35
C ASN A 75 5.46 10.52 17.14
N ASP A 76 4.55 11.50 17.04
CA ASP A 76 3.12 11.26 16.76
C ASP A 76 2.79 11.16 15.26
N GLY A 77 3.68 11.63 14.39
CA GLY A 77 3.51 11.66 12.94
C GLY A 77 2.48 12.68 12.45
N LEU A 78 1.95 13.58 13.29
CA LEU A 78 0.84 14.47 12.93
C LEU A 78 1.29 15.78 12.25
N SER A 79 2.60 16.01 12.16
CA SER A 79 3.20 17.12 11.44
C SER A 79 4.54 16.73 10.82
N ALA A 80 5.04 17.53 9.87
CA ALA A 80 6.39 17.32 9.33
C ALA A 80 7.49 17.44 10.39
N ALA A 81 7.31 18.30 11.41
CA ALA A 81 8.27 18.47 12.51
C ALA A 81 8.30 17.27 13.48
N THR A 82 7.18 16.55 13.56
CA THR A 82 7.01 15.35 14.39
C THR A 82 6.78 14.11 13.51
N ALA A 83 7.44 14.04 12.36
CA ALA A 83 7.30 12.93 11.44
C ALA A 83 7.84 11.62 12.04
N PHE A 84 7.21 10.50 11.69
CA PHE A 84 7.77 9.16 11.92
C PHE A 84 9.06 8.98 11.10
N GLN A 85 9.93 8.08 11.55
CA GLN A 85 11.13 7.74 10.78
C GLN A 85 10.81 6.76 9.66
N THR A 86 9.94 5.78 9.93
CA THR A 86 9.62 4.68 9.01
C THR A 86 8.19 4.75 8.48
N ILE A 87 7.99 4.23 7.26
CA ILE A 87 6.67 4.10 6.64
C ILE A 87 5.84 3.05 7.39
N GLN A 88 6.44 1.92 7.79
CA GLN A 88 5.75 0.90 8.57
C GLN A 88 5.25 1.42 9.92
N ARG A 89 5.97 2.34 10.58
CA ARG A 89 5.48 2.95 11.82
C ARG A 89 4.18 3.71 11.61
N ALA A 90 4.09 4.51 10.54
CA ALA A 90 2.86 5.22 10.19
C ALA A 90 1.69 4.25 9.96
N VAL A 91 1.93 3.16 9.21
CA VAL A 91 0.94 2.10 8.99
C VAL A 91 0.48 1.46 10.30
N ASN A 92 1.41 1.10 11.19
CA ASN A 92 1.09 0.51 12.49
C ASN A 92 0.21 1.44 13.33
N VAL A 93 0.48 2.74 13.31
CA VAL A 93 -0.33 3.74 14.01
C VAL A 93 -1.74 3.83 13.42
N VAL A 94 -1.87 3.84 12.09
CA VAL A 94 -3.17 3.80 11.41
C VAL A 94 -3.97 2.56 11.83
N GLN A 95 -3.36 1.37 11.77
CA GLN A 95 -4.01 0.10 12.11
C GLN A 95 -4.46 0.01 13.56
N THR A 96 -3.61 0.46 14.50
CA THR A 96 -3.82 0.20 15.93
C THR A 96 -4.58 1.30 16.66
N ARG A 97 -4.57 2.53 16.12
CA ARG A 97 -5.21 3.68 16.76
C ARG A 97 -6.50 4.13 16.11
N TYR A 98 -6.72 3.86 14.82
CA TYR A 98 -7.82 4.47 14.08
C TYR A 98 -8.77 3.46 13.43
N ALA A 99 -10.06 3.78 13.46
CA ALA A 99 -11.05 3.21 12.56
C ALA A 99 -11.35 4.26 11.49
N LEU A 100 -11.15 3.94 10.21
CA LEU A 100 -11.16 4.95 9.15
C LEU A 100 -12.57 5.40 8.74
N CYS A 101 -13.60 4.61 9.00
CA CYS A 101 -15.01 5.04 8.88
C CYS A 101 -15.40 5.73 7.55
N GLY A 102 -14.80 5.31 6.44
CA GLY A 102 -15.00 5.82 5.08
C GLY A 102 -13.97 6.86 4.64
N TYR A 103 -13.14 7.36 5.57
CA TYR A 103 -12.13 8.39 5.31
C TYR A 103 -10.77 7.80 4.92
N THR A 104 -9.85 8.69 4.55
CA THR A 104 -8.50 8.35 4.11
C THR A 104 -7.47 8.70 5.17
N ALA A 105 -6.62 7.73 5.53
CA ALA A 105 -5.36 7.99 6.22
C ALA A 105 -4.27 8.26 5.17
N ILE A 106 -3.77 9.49 5.10
CA ILE A 106 -2.79 9.95 4.12
C ILE A 106 -1.41 9.89 4.76
N ILE A 107 -0.52 9.03 4.29
CA ILE A 107 0.87 8.94 4.73
C ILE A 107 1.73 9.72 3.73
N ASN A 108 2.12 10.93 4.14
CA ASN A 108 2.99 11.82 3.37
C ASN A 108 4.45 11.47 3.68
N VAL A 109 5.18 11.00 2.68
CA VAL A 109 6.57 10.58 2.79
C VAL A 109 7.45 11.66 2.16
N ALA A 110 8.33 12.25 2.98
CA ALA A 110 9.29 13.23 2.54
C ALA A 110 10.35 12.62 1.61
N ASP A 111 11.08 13.46 0.90
CA ASP A 111 12.21 13.02 0.08
C ASP A 111 13.28 12.35 0.94
N GLY A 112 13.89 11.30 0.40
CA GLY A 112 14.80 10.45 1.16
C GLY A 112 14.85 9.03 0.60
N THR A 113 15.71 8.19 1.18
CA THR A 113 15.77 6.75 0.86
C THR A 113 15.22 5.93 2.02
N TYR A 114 14.20 5.13 1.74
CA TYR A 114 13.51 4.26 2.68
C TYR A 114 13.77 2.81 2.28
N VAL A 115 14.60 2.11 3.05
CA VAL A 115 14.93 0.70 2.84
C VAL A 115 14.12 -0.14 3.83
N GLU A 116 12.88 -0.44 3.48
CA GLU A 116 11.95 -1.17 4.33
C GLU A 116 10.91 -1.94 3.52
N ASN A 117 10.43 -3.04 4.10
CA ASN A 117 9.25 -3.77 3.64
C ASN A 117 8.05 -3.31 4.47
N VAL A 118 6.98 -2.87 3.80
CA VAL A 118 5.74 -2.47 4.47
C VAL A 118 4.64 -3.48 4.23
N VAL A 119 3.94 -3.85 5.30
CA VAL A 119 2.75 -4.68 5.27
C VAL A 119 1.58 -3.86 5.82
N VAL A 120 0.57 -3.64 4.98
CA VAL A 120 -0.58 -2.79 5.33
C VAL A 120 -1.59 -3.52 6.22
N GLY A 121 -1.69 -4.84 6.14
CA GLY A 121 -2.61 -5.62 6.97
C GLY A 121 -4.07 -5.23 6.77
N SER A 122 -4.92 -5.64 7.70
CA SER A 122 -6.30 -5.19 7.76
C SER A 122 -6.36 -3.77 8.32
N VAL A 123 -7.04 -2.87 7.61
CA VAL A 123 -7.35 -1.51 8.06
C VAL A 123 -8.86 -1.32 8.01
N ALA A 124 -9.45 -0.92 9.13
CA ALA A 124 -10.89 -0.91 9.30
C ALA A 124 -11.55 0.24 8.50
N GLY A 125 -12.29 -0.13 7.46
CA GLY A 125 -13.37 0.69 6.89
C GLY A 125 -12.95 1.95 6.14
N GLY A 126 -11.78 2.00 5.49
CA GLY A 126 -11.38 3.17 4.70
C GLY A 126 -10.16 2.91 3.82
N VAL A 127 -9.44 3.98 3.47
CA VAL A 127 -8.30 3.93 2.54
C VAL A 127 -7.01 4.38 3.22
N VAL A 128 -5.91 3.67 2.99
CA VAL A 128 -4.56 4.15 3.29
C VAL A 128 -3.91 4.67 2.02
N ARG A 129 -3.50 5.94 1.99
CA ARG A 129 -2.91 6.58 0.82
C ARG A 129 -1.47 6.99 1.07
N PHE A 130 -0.54 6.41 0.34
CA PHE A 130 0.87 6.79 0.35
C PHE A 130 1.13 7.86 -0.71
N VAL A 131 1.75 8.96 -0.27
CA VAL A 131 2.06 10.11 -1.11
C VAL A 131 3.53 10.48 -0.92
N GLY A 132 4.29 10.50 -1.99
CA GLY A 132 5.65 11.03 -1.99
C GLY A 132 5.96 11.79 -3.28
N SER A 133 7.25 11.86 -3.61
CA SER A 133 7.78 12.41 -4.85
C SER A 133 8.73 11.39 -5.51
N THR A 134 9.20 11.64 -6.73
CA THR A 134 10.26 10.80 -7.33
C THR A 134 11.59 10.85 -6.56
N SER A 135 11.78 11.84 -5.67
CA SER A 135 12.91 11.93 -4.75
C SER A 135 12.69 11.15 -3.44
N ALA A 136 11.48 10.65 -3.17
CA ALA A 136 11.22 9.64 -2.16
C ALA A 136 11.49 8.25 -2.76
N ILE A 137 12.66 7.69 -2.48
CA ILE A 137 13.15 6.42 -3.00
C ILE A 137 12.78 5.31 -2.01
N TRP A 138 11.90 4.40 -2.42
CA TRP A 138 11.47 3.27 -1.60
C TRP A 138 12.02 1.96 -2.15
N ARG A 139 12.75 1.22 -1.32
CA ARG A 139 13.54 0.04 -1.71
C ARG A 139 13.43 -1.06 -0.67
N ASN A 140 13.80 -2.27 -1.11
CA ASN A 140 14.09 -3.38 -0.21
C ASN A 140 15.32 -4.15 -0.69
N THR A 141 15.68 -5.22 0.02
CA THR A 141 16.72 -6.17 -0.39
C THR A 141 16.19 -7.59 -0.55
N THR A 142 15.08 -7.90 0.14
CA THR A 142 14.38 -9.19 0.09
C THR A 142 12.89 -8.98 0.28
N GLY A 143 12.07 -9.91 -0.21
CA GLY A 143 10.61 -9.86 -0.04
C GLY A 143 9.93 -8.83 -0.95
N TRP A 144 8.83 -8.25 -0.45
CA TRP A 144 8.00 -7.26 -1.15
C TRP A 144 8.11 -5.91 -0.46
N LEU A 145 8.34 -4.86 -1.26
CA LEU A 145 8.43 -3.49 -0.77
C LEU A 145 7.12 -3.04 -0.12
N LEU A 146 5.98 -3.35 -0.75
CA LEU A 146 4.65 -3.10 -0.20
C LEU A 146 3.76 -4.33 -0.38
N THR A 147 3.24 -4.84 0.73
CA THR A 147 2.24 -5.89 0.79
C THR A 147 0.90 -5.31 1.20
N VAL A 148 -0.06 -5.33 0.25
CA VAL A 148 -1.45 -4.93 0.47
C VAL A 148 -2.29 -6.19 0.64
N ASP A 149 -2.63 -6.51 1.89
CA ASP A 149 -3.34 -7.73 2.26
C ASP A 149 -4.53 -7.45 3.19
N GLY A 150 -5.16 -8.50 3.73
CA GLY A 150 -6.22 -8.36 4.73
C GLY A 150 -7.46 -7.60 4.26
N ALA A 151 -7.77 -7.62 2.96
CA ALA A 151 -8.82 -6.81 2.32
C ALA A 151 -8.67 -5.28 2.51
N SER A 152 -7.46 -4.79 2.78
CA SER A 152 -7.19 -3.35 2.80
C SER A 152 -7.34 -2.70 1.43
N THR A 153 -7.68 -1.41 1.44
CA THR A 153 -7.69 -0.57 0.24
C THR A 153 -6.59 0.47 0.33
N VAL A 154 -5.69 0.45 -0.64
CA VAL A 154 -4.47 1.26 -0.66
C VAL A 154 -4.39 2.08 -1.94
N GLN A 155 -3.89 3.30 -1.81
CA GLN A 155 -3.56 4.18 -2.93
C GLN A 155 -2.09 4.58 -2.84
N VAL A 156 -1.38 4.57 -3.97
CA VAL A 156 0.04 4.94 -4.05
C VAL A 156 0.23 5.99 -5.15
N SER A 157 0.89 7.10 -4.79
CA SER A 157 1.24 8.17 -5.71
C SER A 157 2.63 8.71 -5.38
N GLY A 158 3.42 9.00 -6.42
CA GLY A 158 4.71 9.67 -6.30
C GLY A 158 5.74 8.93 -5.45
N PHE A 159 6.63 8.16 -6.07
CA PHE A 159 7.79 7.50 -5.44
C PHE A 159 8.78 7.10 -6.53
N THR A 160 10.06 6.99 -6.23
CA THR A 160 10.90 6.03 -6.97
C THR A 160 10.79 4.68 -6.28
N ILE A 161 10.11 3.72 -6.91
CA ILE A 161 9.88 2.37 -6.39
C ILE A 161 10.96 1.45 -6.98
N GLY A 162 11.85 0.96 -6.12
CA GLY A 162 12.93 0.04 -6.49
C GLY A 162 14.30 0.70 -6.69
N GLY A 163 15.18 0.01 -7.42
CA GLY A 163 16.60 0.36 -7.52
C GLY A 163 17.47 -0.48 -6.58
N GLY A 164 18.79 -0.37 -6.73
CA GLY A 164 19.83 -1.28 -6.23
C GLY A 164 19.41 -2.41 -5.27
N SER A 165 19.45 -3.61 -5.83
CA SER A 165 19.15 -4.89 -5.20
C SER A 165 17.71 -5.06 -4.69
N THR A 166 16.77 -4.18 -5.06
CA THR A 166 15.33 -4.39 -4.78
C THR A 166 14.87 -5.72 -5.36
N ALA A 167 14.24 -6.52 -4.51
CA ALA A 167 13.72 -7.83 -4.89
C ALA A 167 12.39 -7.68 -5.63
N ASN A 168 11.35 -7.18 -4.96
CA ASN A 168 10.05 -6.98 -5.56
C ASN A 168 9.44 -5.65 -5.10
N GLY A 169 8.62 -5.07 -5.96
CA GLY A 169 7.85 -3.87 -5.69
C GLY A 169 6.60 -4.19 -4.88
N VAL A 170 5.42 -3.98 -5.48
CA VAL A 170 4.15 -4.04 -4.77
C VAL A 170 3.42 -5.34 -5.06
N ILE A 171 2.88 -5.96 -4.01
CA ILE A 171 1.95 -7.08 -4.09
C ILE A 171 0.60 -6.72 -3.47
N ALA A 172 -0.47 -6.96 -4.21
CA ALA A 172 -1.82 -7.01 -3.66
C ALA A 172 -2.27 -8.47 -3.56
N ILE A 173 -2.62 -8.91 -2.36
CA ILE A 173 -2.83 -10.32 -2.02
C ILE A 173 -4.02 -10.47 -1.07
N SER A 174 -4.66 -11.64 -1.05
CA SER A 174 -5.69 -11.98 -0.06
C SER A 174 -6.80 -10.91 0.00
N ARG A 175 -7.34 -10.54 -1.18
CA ARG A 175 -8.37 -9.51 -1.38
C ARG A 175 -7.94 -8.07 -1.12
N GLY A 176 -6.66 -7.81 -0.85
CA GLY A 176 -6.12 -6.45 -0.81
C GLY A 176 -6.26 -5.76 -2.17
N SER A 177 -6.48 -4.45 -2.16
CA SER A 177 -6.66 -3.62 -3.35
C SER A 177 -5.65 -2.48 -3.36
N CYS A 178 -4.84 -2.37 -4.42
CA CYS A 178 -3.85 -1.31 -4.57
C CYS A 178 -4.10 -0.51 -5.84
N ASN A 179 -4.30 0.80 -5.70
CA ASN A 179 -4.45 1.73 -6.81
C ASN A 179 -3.20 2.62 -6.98
N PHE A 180 -2.55 2.52 -8.14
CA PHE A 180 -1.44 3.37 -8.56
C PHE A 180 -1.98 4.63 -9.25
N GLN A 181 -1.95 5.75 -8.55
CA GLN A 181 -2.51 7.04 -8.99
C GLN A 181 -1.53 7.89 -9.80
N GLY A 182 -0.35 7.36 -10.11
CA GLY A 182 0.66 8.00 -10.97
C GLY A 182 1.77 8.73 -10.22
N GLY A 183 2.57 9.49 -10.96
CA GLY A 183 3.71 10.29 -10.46
C GLY A 183 4.93 9.48 -9.99
N HIS A 184 4.85 8.16 -10.01
CA HIS A 184 5.93 7.29 -9.56
C HIS A 184 6.87 6.88 -10.71
N VAL A 185 8.02 6.34 -10.34
CA VAL A 185 9.04 5.79 -11.23
C VAL A 185 9.35 4.38 -10.76
N PHE A 186 9.19 3.38 -11.64
CA PHE A 186 9.73 2.05 -11.36
C PHE A 186 11.19 1.98 -11.77
N ALA A 187 12.07 1.80 -10.79
CA ALA A 187 13.48 1.52 -10.98
C ALA A 187 13.72 0.00 -11.01
N ALA A 188 14.97 -0.42 -11.27
CA ALA A 188 15.31 -1.83 -11.48
C ALA A 188 15.01 -2.71 -10.25
N MET A 189 14.46 -3.89 -10.51
CA MET A 189 14.18 -4.94 -9.52
C MET A 189 14.61 -6.30 -10.06
N THR A 190 14.80 -7.32 -9.22
CA THR A 190 15.05 -8.69 -9.69
C THR A 190 13.77 -9.47 -9.96
N GLY A 191 12.68 -9.11 -9.28
CA GLY A 191 11.35 -9.72 -9.35
C GLY A 191 10.32 -8.79 -9.98
N PHE A 192 9.13 -8.75 -9.39
CA PHE A 192 7.97 -8.07 -9.99
C PHE A 192 7.89 -6.59 -9.62
N HIS A 193 7.45 -5.73 -10.54
CA HIS A 193 7.09 -4.34 -10.21
C HIS A 193 5.72 -4.27 -9.51
N MET A 194 4.70 -4.84 -10.16
CA MET A 194 3.34 -4.97 -9.65
C MET A 194 2.90 -6.42 -9.77
N ASN A 195 2.42 -7.01 -8.68
CA ASN A 195 1.88 -8.35 -8.67
C ASN A 195 0.53 -8.39 -7.93
N VAL A 196 -0.49 -8.97 -8.54
CA VAL A 196 -1.80 -9.19 -7.91
C VAL A 196 -2.05 -10.69 -7.83
N VAL A 197 -2.27 -11.22 -6.63
CA VAL A 197 -2.44 -12.67 -6.42
C VAL A 197 -3.53 -13.00 -5.41
N ARG A 198 -4.05 -14.23 -5.43
CA ARG A 198 -5.03 -14.74 -4.45
C ARG A 198 -6.22 -13.79 -4.27
N ASN A 199 -6.86 -13.46 -5.38
CA ASN A 199 -7.97 -12.50 -5.48
C ASN A 199 -7.63 -11.06 -5.04
N GLY A 200 -6.34 -10.69 -5.01
CA GLY A 200 -5.93 -9.30 -4.88
C GLY A 200 -6.27 -8.50 -6.13
N VAL A 201 -6.42 -7.19 -5.97
CA VAL A 201 -6.82 -6.26 -7.03
C VAL A 201 -5.75 -5.18 -7.21
N GLY A 202 -5.33 -4.97 -8.45
CA GLY A 202 -4.44 -3.87 -8.85
C GLY A 202 -5.18 -2.93 -9.79
N ILE A 203 -5.08 -1.63 -9.55
CA ILE A 203 -5.66 -0.61 -10.41
C ILE A 203 -4.53 0.34 -10.80
N VAL A 204 -4.34 0.55 -12.09
CA VAL A 204 -3.34 1.48 -12.61
C VAL A 204 -4.10 2.65 -13.24
N SER A 205 -4.15 3.78 -12.54
CA SER A 205 -5.06 4.89 -12.87
C SER A 205 -4.38 6.23 -13.15
N GLY A 206 -3.06 6.34 -12.93
CA GLY A 206 -2.33 7.55 -13.27
C GLY A 206 -1.02 7.29 -14.00
N ASN A 207 -0.53 8.32 -14.69
CA ASN A 207 0.68 8.27 -15.51
C ASN A 207 1.94 8.06 -14.67
N TYR A 208 2.90 7.29 -15.16
CA TYR A 208 4.15 7.01 -14.45
C TYR A 208 5.29 6.68 -15.44
N SER A 209 6.50 6.51 -14.92
CA SER A 209 7.67 6.13 -15.72
C SER A 209 8.32 4.82 -15.26
N ILE A 210 9.06 4.19 -16.16
CA ILE A 210 9.86 2.99 -15.93
C ILE A 210 11.29 3.29 -16.39
N VAL A 211 12.26 3.17 -15.48
CA VAL A 211 13.69 3.41 -15.76
C VAL A 211 14.54 2.17 -15.53
N GLY A 212 13.97 1.09 -14.99
CA GLY A 212 14.63 -0.19 -14.81
C GLY A 212 13.70 -1.36 -15.05
N GLY A 213 14.26 -2.51 -15.38
CA GLY A 213 13.52 -3.74 -15.66
C GLY A 213 13.36 -4.64 -14.43
N GLY A 214 12.86 -5.86 -14.67
CA GLY A 214 12.69 -6.90 -13.66
C GLY A 214 12.23 -8.23 -14.26
N TYR A 215 11.53 -9.04 -13.47
CA TYR A 215 10.94 -10.28 -13.95
C TYR A 215 9.69 -10.00 -14.82
N ALA A 216 8.76 -9.19 -14.31
CA ALA A 216 7.61 -8.68 -15.04
C ALA A 216 7.15 -7.32 -14.50
N HIS A 217 6.53 -6.51 -15.36
CA HIS A 217 6.01 -5.21 -14.97
C HIS A 217 4.60 -5.32 -14.38
N TYR A 218 3.67 -5.87 -15.15
CA TYR A 218 2.34 -6.24 -14.70
C TYR A 218 2.30 -7.74 -14.50
N ALA A 219 1.95 -8.19 -13.31
CA ALA A 219 1.72 -9.59 -13.01
C ALA A 219 0.37 -9.82 -12.35
N ALA A 220 -0.37 -10.82 -12.83
CA ALA A 220 -1.63 -11.27 -12.21
C ALA A 220 -1.72 -12.78 -12.18
N PHE A 221 -1.83 -13.35 -10.97
CA PHE A 221 -1.92 -14.80 -10.78
C PHE A 221 -2.96 -15.22 -9.76
N ASP A 222 -3.30 -16.51 -9.73
CA ASP A 222 -4.07 -17.10 -8.62
C ASP A 222 -5.39 -16.36 -8.36
N GLY A 223 -6.12 -16.05 -9.44
CA GLY A 223 -7.36 -15.26 -9.40
C GLY A 223 -7.19 -13.75 -9.19
N GLY A 224 -5.95 -13.24 -9.13
CA GLY A 224 -5.67 -11.80 -9.04
C GLY A 224 -6.11 -11.05 -10.30
N GLN A 225 -6.54 -9.80 -10.12
CA GLN A 225 -7.11 -8.97 -11.19
C GLN A 225 -6.39 -7.62 -11.26
N LEU A 226 -5.87 -7.27 -12.44
CA LEU A 226 -5.23 -5.98 -12.67
C LEU A 226 -5.97 -5.21 -13.76
N THR A 227 -6.40 -3.99 -13.45
CA THR A 227 -7.07 -3.08 -14.39
C THR A 227 -6.14 -1.93 -14.75
N ILE A 228 -5.96 -1.70 -16.04
CA ILE A 228 -5.21 -0.58 -16.61
C ILE A 228 -6.22 0.45 -17.13
N SER A 229 -6.19 1.65 -16.55
CA SER A 229 -7.10 2.74 -16.92
C SER A 229 -6.51 3.58 -18.07
N THR A 230 -7.08 4.75 -18.30
CA THR A 230 -6.53 5.70 -19.27
C THR A 230 -5.23 6.31 -18.77
N ILE A 231 -4.08 5.83 -19.26
CA ILE A 231 -2.75 6.23 -18.80
C ILE A 231 -1.73 6.37 -19.93
N THR A 232 -0.67 7.10 -19.65
CA THR A 232 0.58 7.11 -20.42
C THR A 232 1.73 6.64 -19.54
N VAL A 233 2.47 5.65 -20.02
CA VAL A 233 3.65 5.08 -19.35
C VAL A 233 4.89 5.42 -20.16
N THR A 234 5.88 6.05 -19.54
CA THR A 234 7.13 6.43 -20.21
C THR A 234 8.27 5.51 -19.81
N LEU A 235 8.94 4.89 -20.78
CA LEU A 235 10.07 3.98 -20.59
C LEU A 235 11.36 4.69 -20.99
N THR A 236 12.37 4.65 -20.12
CA THR A 236 13.70 5.20 -20.38
C THR A 236 14.76 4.10 -20.18
N GLY A 237 15.78 4.05 -21.04
CA GLY A 237 16.90 3.12 -20.89
C GLY A 237 16.65 1.68 -21.34
N THR A 238 15.54 1.42 -22.04
CA THR A 238 15.16 0.10 -22.56
C THR A 238 15.14 -1.01 -21.48
N PRO A 239 14.29 -0.88 -20.45
CA PRO A 239 14.18 -1.87 -19.38
C PRO A 239 13.91 -3.28 -19.92
N ALA A 240 14.55 -4.27 -19.30
CA ALA A 240 14.42 -5.68 -19.66
C ALA A 240 13.45 -6.42 -18.73
N PHE A 241 12.52 -7.20 -19.28
CA PHE A 241 11.61 -8.04 -18.51
C PHE A 241 11.84 -9.51 -18.82
N ALA A 242 12.41 -10.23 -17.85
CA ALA A 242 12.93 -11.58 -18.06
C ALA A 242 11.84 -12.61 -18.41
N ALA A 243 10.65 -12.51 -17.82
CA ALA A 243 9.51 -13.37 -18.17
C ALA A 243 8.67 -12.76 -19.28
N SER A 244 8.11 -11.57 -19.04
CA SER A 244 7.40 -10.75 -20.02
C SER A 244 7.02 -9.41 -19.39
N PHE A 245 6.70 -8.40 -20.19
CA PHE A 245 6.19 -7.12 -19.68
C PHE A 245 4.86 -7.31 -18.92
N ALA A 246 3.89 -7.99 -19.54
CA ALA A 246 2.63 -8.39 -18.92
C ALA A 246 2.54 -9.92 -18.75
N ASN A 247 2.56 -10.41 -17.52
CA ASN A 247 2.59 -11.83 -17.22
C ASN A 247 1.36 -12.28 -16.42
N VAL A 248 0.57 -13.20 -16.96
CA VAL A 248 -0.66 -13.67 -16.31
C VAL A 248 -0.78 -15.18 -16.31
N GLY A 249 -1.38 -15.71 -15.25
CA GLY A 249 -1.83 -17.10 -15.26
C GLY A 249 -2.49 -17.59 -14.00
N ARG A 250 -2.76 -18.91 -13.91
CA ARG A 250 -3.48 -19.51 -12.77
C ARG A 250 -4.78 -18.75 -12.48
N ALA A 251 -5.59 -18.58 -13.53
CA ALA A 251 -6.83 -17.81 -13.52
C ALA A 251 -6.71 -16.30 -13.16
N GLY A 252 -5.50 -15.72 -13.21
CA GLY A 252 -5.31 -14.27 -13.10
C GLY A 252 -5.71 -13.52 -14.37
N SER A 253 -6.05 -12.24 -14.25
CA SER A 253 -6.47 -11.40 -15.39
C SER A 253 -5.83 -10.01 -15.41
N ILE A 254 -5.56 -9.53 -16.63
CA ILE A 254 -5.28 -8.12 -16.91
C ILE A 254 -6.38 -7.58 -17.85
N ASN A 255 -7.05 -6.51 -17.45
CA ASN A 255 -7.99 -5.76 -18.27
C ASN A 255 -7.43 -4.36 -18.56
N GLY A 256 -7.20 -4.04 -19.82
CA GLY A 256 -7.05 -2.65 -20.30
C GLY A 256 -7.98 -2.32 -21.47
N GLY A 257 -8.91 -3.22 -21.81
CA GLY A 257 -9.73 -3.12 -23.02
C GLY A 257 -10.79 -2.02 -22.96
N ASP A 258 -11.23 -1.66 -21.76
CA ASP A 258 -12.21 -0.60 -21.49
C ASP A 258 -11.62 0.81 -21.64
N TYR A 259 -10.29 0.94 -21.67
CA TYR A 259 -9.60 2.23 -21.56
C TYR A 259 -8.53 2.42 -22.64
N VAL A 260 -7.92 3.62 -22.65
CA VAL A 260 -6.82 3.97 -23.57
C VAL A 260 -5.52 4.07 -22.78
N PHE A 261 -4.67 3.06 -22.87
CA PHE A 261 -3.33 3.08 -22.29
C PHE A 261 -2.27 3.13 -23.39
N THR A 262 -1.19 3.88 -23.15
CA THR A 262 -0.10 4.06 -24.11
C THR A 262 1.26 3.88 -23.45
N PHE A 263 2.23 3.40 -24.23
CA PHE A 263 3.63 3.30 -23.81
C PHE A 263 4.51 4.09 -24.78
N SER A 264 5.41 4.90 -24.22
CA SER A 264 6.42 5.65 -24.97
C SER A 264 7.81 5.14 -24.57
N GLY A 265 8.65 4.79 -25.54
CA GLY A 265 9.94 4.13 -25.31
C GLY A 265 9.90 2.62 -25.52
N ALA A 266 11.06 1.98 -25.43
CA ALA A 266 11.25 0.56 -25.72
C ALA A 266 11.47 -0.28 -24.44
N ALA A 267 11.25 -1.59 -24.55
CA ALA A 267 11.64 -2.60 -23.56
C ALA A 267 12.16 -3.85 -24.27
N THR A 268 12.92 -4.69 -23.58
CA THR A 268 13.33 -6.02 -24.07
C THR A 268 12.63 -7.14 -23.30
N GLY A 269 12.55 -8.31 -23.92
CA GLY A 269 11.79 -9.46 -23.43
C GLY A 269 10.44 -9.64 -24.14
N PRO A 270 9.70 -10.69 -23.81
CA PRO A 270 8.37 -10.95 -24.38
C PRO A 270 7.36 -9.87 -23.98
N ARG A 271 6.50 -9.46 -24.91
CA ARG A 271 5.46 -8.44 -24.64
C ARG A 271 4.44 -8.91 -23.61
N TYR A 272 4.05 -10.17 -23.71
CA TYR A 272 3.16 -10.81 -22.76
C TYR A 272 3.43 -12.31 -22.66
N GLY A 273 3.09 -12.88 -21.51
CA GLY A 273 3.10 -14.31 -21.28
C GLY A 273 1.83 -14.73 -20.55
N ILE A 274 1.04 -15.62 -21.18
CA ILE A 274 -0.23 -16.10 -20.64
C ILE A 274 -0.15 -17.60 -20.42
N ASN A 275 -0.46 -18.07 -19.21
CA ASN A 275 -0.41 -19.49 -18.86
C ASN A 275 -1.57 -19.91 -17.95
N ALA A 276 -1.89 -21.21 -17.90
CA ALA A 276 -2.81 -21.80 -16.92
C ALA A 276 -4.13 -21.01 -16.72
N ASN A 277 -4.90 -20.84 -17.80
CA ASN A 277 -6.18 -20.10 -17.80
C ASN A 277 -6.08 -18.60 -17.47
N GLY A 278 -4.91 -17.99 -17.64
CA GLY A 278 -4.77 -16.53 -17.55
C GLY A 278 -5.47 -15.81 -18.70
N VAL A 279 -5.89 -14.57 -18.46
CA VAL A 279 -6.56 -13.75 -19.48
C VAL A 279 -5.94 -12.37 -19.56
N ILE A 280 -5.63 -11.92 -20.77
CA ILE A 280 -5.37 -10.51 -21.06
C ILE A 280 -6.46 -10.02 -22.02
N TRP A 281 -7.20 -9.01 -21.61
CA TRP A 281 -8.17 -8.34 -22.47
C TRP A 281 -7.77 -6.88 -22.70
N VAL A 282 -7.40 -6.57 -23.94
CA VAL A 282 -7.00 -5.26 -24.44
C VAL A 282 -7.94 -4.74 -25.53
N ASN A 283 -8.99 -5.49 -25.89
CA ASN A 283 -10.05 -5.07 -26.81
C ASN A 283 -9.51 -4.64 -28.18
N GLY A 284 -8.79 -5.54 -28.86
CA GLY A 284 -8.35 -5.34 -30.24
C GLY A 284 -7.17 -4.38 -30.43
N LYS A 285 -6.53 -3.88 -29.36
CA LYS A 285 -5.32 -3.02 -29.44
C LYS A 285 -4.08 -3.73 -30.02
N GLY A 286 -4.18 -5.02 -30.35
CA GLY A 286 -3.16 -5.80 -31.05
C GLY A 286 -2.12 -6.41 -30.12
N ALA A 287 -1.39 -7.41 -30.63
CA ALA A 287 -0.36 -8.15 -29.88
C ALA A 287 0.88 -7.32 -29.49
N ASN A 288 1.01 -6.12 -30.04
CA ASN A 288 2.15 -5.24 -29.80
C ASN A 288 1.85 -4.10 -28.81
N VAL A 289 0.68 -4.11 -28.16
CA VAL A 289 0.27 -3.02 -27.26
C VAL A 289 1.17 -2.91 -26.02
N PHE A 290 1.73 -4.02 -25.53
CA PHE A 290 2.71 -4.01 -24.45
C PHE A 290 4.16 -3.92 -25.00
N PRO A 291 5.06 -3.17 -24.34
CA PRO A 291 6.46 -3.06 -24.75
C PRO A 291 7.20 -4.41 -24.73
N GLY A 292 8.13 -4.59 -25.66
CA GLY A 292 8.99 -5.79 -25.75
C GLY A 292 9.51 -6.02 -27.17
N ASN A 293 10.68 -6.67 -27.26
CA ASN A 293 11.31 -7.03 -28.54
C ASN A 293 11.10 -8.49 -28.92
N VAL A 294 10.56 -9.34 -28.04
CA VAL A 294 10.20 -10.73 -28.32
C VAL A 294 8.68 -10.84 -28.42
N ALA A 295 8.19 -11.68 -29.33
CA ALA A 295 6.76 -11.97 -29.46
C ALA A 295 6.19 -12.50 -28.14
N GLY A 296 4.95 -12.14 -27.82
CA GLY A 296 4.24 -12.69 -26.67
C GLY A 296 3.82 -14.15 -26.92
N TYR A 297 3.52 -14.88 -25.84
CA TYR A 297 3.14 -16.29 -25.90
C TYR A 297 1.87 -16.58 -25.11
N ILE A 298 1.13 -17.59 -25.58
CA ILE A 298 -0.10 -18.08 -24.96
C ILE A 298 0.05 -19.59 -24.78
N LEU A 299 -0.02 -20.05 -23.54
CA LEU A 299 0.05 -21.46 -23.15
C LEU A 299 -1.32 -21.94 -22.64
N THR A 300 -1.38 -23.21 -22.23
CA THR A 300 -2.61 -23.97 -21.95
C THR A 300 -3.72 -23.17 -21.25
N GLY A 301 -4.85 -23.05 -21.95
CA GLY A 301 -6.08 -22.39 -21.48
C GLY A 301 -6.02 -20.86 -21.46
N GLY A 302 -4.89 -20.25 -21.81
CA GLY A 302 -4.74 -18.79 -21.84
C GLY A 302 -5.52 -18.12 -22.97
N SER A 303 -5.91 -16.87 -22.75
CA SER A 303 -6.58 -16.04 -23.78
C SER A 303 -6.00 -14.64 -23.85
N TYR A 304 -5.82 -14.14 -25.08
CA TYR A 304 -5.49 -12.75 -25.40
C TYR A 304 -6.54 -12.22 -26.39
N SER A 305 -7.13 -11.06 -26.12
CA SER A 305 -8.17 -10.47 -26.98
C SER A 305 -8.23 -8.95 -26.87
#